data_AF-A0A9W2YQJ5-F1
#
_entry.id   AF-A0A9W2YQJ5-F1
#
_cell.length_a   1.000
_cell.length_b   1.000
_cell.length_c   1.000
_cell.angle_alpha   90.00
_cell.angle_beta   90.00
_cell.angle_gamma   90.00
#
_symmetry.space_group_name_H-M   'P 1'
#
loop_
_entity.id
_entity.type
_entity.pdbx_description
1 polymer ?
#
loop_
_entity_poly.entity_id
_entity_poly.type
_entity_poly.pdbx_seq_one_letter_code
_entity_poly.pdbx_strand_id
1 'polypeptide(L)'
;MATSCTATTCVQSHPMTLTRQSSRQANRPLVYITRRIPQEGLDILLKSCDVKLWDSEQLVLRGELLQSVAGVDAILCMQGDIIDEEVLSSAGPQLRVVATMTTGTKHIDMTQCKAMGIKVISCPEQPTDVLAELSVVLVLLTIKTMLTDEDRLNNLDDERPDLIAHSDDFNSLWNTRPRLIRQMSEERLAFQWTNGKPGNMNCPTWRNITKKTFGVYGMTKLGFSVVKLLRSVGVDHVIIADKDFELDNKSLNIDVPECQIVSFEDLLKESDIICVCGSAGEQSKNIFCRESFEKMKNQAILITSQSDEKALDYVDLYGALRDGLIKAAGLNDCNQEPVPFKTPLLGLKNCIFLPQTEESVYDMRHKISVLIAKNLVDALKKRG
;
A
#
# COMPACT_ATOMS: atom_id res chain seq x y z
N MET A 1 12.87 -56.25 -8.06
CA MET A 1 13.88 -55.58 -7.20
C MET A 1 13.52 -54.10 -7.19
N ALA A 2 13.13 -53.61 -6.01
CA ALA A 2 12.70 -52.23 -5.81
C ALA A 2 13.93 -51.30 -5.79
N THR A 3 13.93 -50.27 -6.63
CA THR A 3 14.90 -49.17 -6.57
C THR A 3 14.33 -48.05 -5.72
N SER A 4 14.95 -47.85 -4.56
CA SER A 4 14.63 -46.85 -3.55
C SER A 4 14.90 -45.43 -4.04
N CYS A 5 13.89 -44.59 -3.90
CA CYS A 5 13.94 -43.13 -4.05
C CYS A 5 14.61 -42.53 -2.80
N THR A 6 15.76 -41.87 -2.95
CA THR A 6 16.40 -41.11 -1.86
C THR A 6 15.85 -39.69 -1.83
N ALA A 7 15.12 -39.37 -0.75
CA ALA A 7 14.59 -38.06 -0.45
C ALA A 7 15.73 -37.03 -0.36
N THR A 8 15.68 -36.00 -1.21
CA THR A 8 16.51 -34.81 -1.06
C THR A 8 15.80 -33.87 -0.10
N THR A 9 16.27 -33.80 1.14
CA THR A 9 15.83 -32.84 2.15
C THR A 9 16.07 -31.42 1.66
N CYS A 10 14.97 -30.71 1.41
CA CYS A 10 14.97 -29.27 1.15
C CYS A 10 15.28 -28.55 2.47
N VAL A 11 16.52 -28.11 2.65
CA VAL A 11 16.91 -27.27 3.79
C VAL A 11 16.30 -25.89 3.57
N GLN A 12 15.21 -25.60 4.27
CA GLN A 12 14.69 -24.23 4.42
C GLN A 12 15.73 -23.42 5.20
N SER A 13 16.59 -22.70 4.48
CA SER A 13 17.49 -21.72 5.08
C SER A 13 16.68 -20.59 5.70
N HIS A 14 16.50 -20.63 7.02
CA HIS A 14 15.95 -19.51 7.76
C HIS A 14 16.94 -18.33 7.68
N PRO A 15 16.47 -17.08 7.52
CA PRO A 15 17.35 -15.91 7.57
C PRO A 15 18.09 -15.89 8.92
N MET A 16 19.41 -15.90 8.88
CA MET A 16 20.24 -15.87 10.08
C MET A 16 20.09 -14.52 10.78
N THR A 17 19.80 -14.53 12.07
CA THR A 17 20.01 -13.36 12.92
C THR A 17 21.51 -13.05 12.94
N LEU A 18 21.93 -12.02 12.20
CA LEU A 18 23.28 -11.48 12.29
C LEU A 18 23.44 -10.80 13.65
N THR A 19 23.73 -11.61 14.65
CA THR A 19 24.23 -11.12 15.92
C THR A 19 25.68 -10.74 15.66
N ARG A 20 25.93 -9.47 15.31
CA ARG A 20 27.29 -8.93 15.38
C ARG A 20 27.64 -8.91 16.87
N GLN A 21 28.15 -10.04 17.39
CA GLN A 21 28.65 -10.16 18.75
C GLN A 21 29.96 -9.36 18.87
N SER A 22 29.87 -8.04 18.76
CA SER A 22 30.83 -7.18 19.44
C SER A 22 30.53 -7.34 20.93
N SER A 23 31.50 -7.82 21.70
CA SER A 23 31.46 -7.86 23.17
C SER A 23 30.74 -6.62 23.71
N ARG A 24 29.61 -6.81 24.42
CA ARG A 24 28.77 -5.76 24.98
C ARG A 24 29.67 -4.71 25.64
N GLN A 25 29.80 -3.53 25.05
CA GLN A 25 30.49 -2.44 25.74
C GLN A 25 29.58 -2.06 26.90
N ALA A 26 30.09 -2.20 28.13
CA ALA A 26 29.36 -1.85 29.33
C ALA A 26 28.78 -0.42 29.15
N ASN A 27 27.46 -0.27 29.34
CA ASN A 27 26.62 0.94 29.18
C ASN A 27 26.00 1.29 27.81
N ARG A 28 26.17 0.53 26.72
CA ARG A 28 25.43 0.82 25.46
C ARG A 28 24.02 0.20 25.49
N PRO A 29 22.96 0.97 25.17
CA PRO A 29 21.62 0.41 25.04
C PRO A 29 21.54 -0.61 23.90
N LEU A 30 20.82 -1.71 24.12
CA LEU A 30 20.56 -2.72 23.11
C LEU A 30 19.23 -2.42 22.39
N VAL A 31 19.29 -2.26 21.07
CA VAL A 31 18.12 -2.01 20.21
C VAL A 31 17.86 -3.24 19.35
N TYR A 32 16.64 -3.76 19.38
CA TYR A 32 16.19 -4.77 18.42
C TYR A 32 15.45 -4.11 17.25
N ILE A 33 15.84 -4.43 16.03
CA ILE A 33 15.20 -3.95 14.80
C ILE A 33 14.56 -5.15 14.10
N THR A 34 13.24 -5.08 13.89
CA THR A 34 12.45 -6.22 13.38
C THR A 34 12.60 -6.45 11.88
N ARG A 35 13.16 -5.50 11.11
CA ARG A 35 13.42 -5.61 9.67
C ARG A 35 14.56 -4.72 9.22
N ARG A 36 15.01 -4.90 7.98
CA ARG A 36 15.95 -3.99 7.31
C ARG A 36 15.40 -2.56 7.26
N ILE A 37 16.30 -1.61 7.53
CA ILE A 37 16.05 -0.17 7.41
C ILE A 37 17.11 0.46 6.51
N PRO A 38 16.85 1.65 5.93
CA PRO A 38 17.87 2.42 5.24
C PRO A 38 19.17 2.57 6.06
N GLN A 39 20.30 2.47 5.36
CA GLN A 39 21.63 2.39 5.99
C GLN A 39 21.94 3.62 6.84
N GLU A 40 21.46 4.80 6.46
CA GLU A 40 21.72 6.06 7.14
C GLU A 40 21.11 6.09 8.55
N GLY A 41 19.93 5.52 8.74
CA GLY A 41 19.32 5.37 10.07
C GLY A 41 20.04 4.29 10.89
N LEU A 42 20.40 3.17 10.25
CA LEU A 42 21.16 2.10 10.90
C LEU A 42 22.52 2.60 11.41
N ASP A 43 23.24 3.40 10.62
CA ASP A 43 24.53 3.98 10.99
C ASP A 43 24.43 4.91 12.21
N ILE A 44 23.32 5.62 12.37
CA ILE A 44 23.07 6.46 13.55
C ILE A 44 22.89 5.59 14.80
N LEU A 45 22.13 4.49 14.69
CA LEU A 45 21.96 3.54 15.78
C LEU A 45 23.27 2.86 16.15
N LEU A 46 24.02 2.34 15.17
CA LEU A 46 25.30 1.67 15.38
C LEU A 46 26.37 2.57 16.05
N LYS A 47 26.28 3.90 15.90
CA LYS A 47 27.18 4.83 16.61
C LYS A 47 26.90 4.89 18.11
N SER A 48 25.65 4.76 18.55
CA SER A 48 25.24 5.03 19.95
C SER A 48 24.69 3.81 20.71
N CYS A 49 24.29 2.76 20.00
CA CYS A 49 23.61 1.58 20.53
C CYS A 49 24.27 0.29 20.06
N ASP A 50 24.07 -0.79 20.81
CA ASP A 50 24.27 -2.14 20.30
C ASP A 50 22.99 -2.54 19.55
N VAL A 51 23.12 -3.15 18.37
CA VAL A 51 21.96 -3.43 17.50
C VAL A 51 21.86 -4.93 17.25
N LYS A 52 20.67 -5.49 17.50
CA LYS A 52 20.25 -6.81 17.03
C LYS A 52 19.27 -6.60 15.88
N LEU A 53 19.65 -7.02 14.68
CA LEU A 53 18.87 -6.82 13.46
C LEU A 53 18.33 -8.17 12.96
N TRP A 54 17.03 -8.22 12.71
CA TRP A 54 16.45 -9.24 11.85
C TRP A 54 16.75 -8.89 10.38
N ASP A 55 17.75 -9.56 9.81
CA ASP A 55 18.28 -9.26 8.47
C ASP A 55 17.43 -9.90 7.36
N SER A 56 16.14 -9.57 7.33
CA SER A 56 15.18 -10.03 6.34
C SER A 56 14.07 -8.98 6.13
N GLU A 57 13.45 -9.03 4.95
CA GLU A 57 12.23 -8.26 4.64
C GLU A 57 10.95 -8.98 5.14
N GLN A 58 11.06 -10.26 5.49
CA GLN A 58 9.95 -11.06 6.02
C GLN A 58 9.64 -10.69 7.47
N LEU A 59 8.38 -10.84 7.86
CA LEU A 59 7.93 -10.71 9.25
C LEU A 59 8.72 -11.66 10.17
N VAL A 60 9.07 -11.17 11.35
CA VAL A 60 9.64 -12.00 12.40
C VAL A 60 8.55 -12.95 12.90
N LEU A 61 8.81 -14.25 12.87
CA LEU A 61 7.88 -15.22 13.46
C LEU A 61 7.68 -14.94 14.94
N ARG A 62 6.47 -15.13 15.46
CA ARG A 62 6.11 -14.73 16.82
C ARG A 62 7.06 -15.29 17.89
N GLY A 63 7.39 -16.58 17.83
CA GLY A 63 8.31 -17.20 18.78
C GLY A 63 9.72 -16.60 18.73
N GLU A 64 10.23 -16.32 17.53
CA GLU A 64 11.52 -15.65 17.32
C GLU A 64 11.51 -14.21 17.81
N LEU A 65 10.39 -13.50 17.63
CA LEU A 65 10.21 -12.14 18.13
C LEU A 65 10.32 -12.09 19.65
N LEU A 66 9.56 -12.95 20.35
CA LEU A 66 9.57 -13.03 21.82
C LEU A 66 10.97 -13.35 22.38
N GLN A 67 11.68 -14.30 21.77
CA GLN A 67 13.06 -14.60 22.14
C GLN A 67 14.00 -13.43 21.83
N SER A 68 13.76 -12.72 20.72
CA SER A 68 14.69 -11.72 20.24
C SER A 68 14.62 -10.38 20.96
N VAL A 69 13.46 -10.03 21.50
CA VAL A 69 13.27 -8.83 22.30
C VAL A 69 13.78 -8.98 23.73
N ALA A 70 14.03 -10.20 24.22
CA ALA A 70 14.46 -10.42 25.59
C ALA A 70 15.76 -9.66 25.91
N GLY A 71 15.72 -8.81 26.95
CA GLY A 71 16.88 -8.07 27.43
C GLY A 71 17.22 -6.79 26.65
N VAL A 72 16.35 -6.34 25.73
CA VAL A 72 16.58 -5.12 24.93
C VAL A 72 16.11 -3.86 25.67
N ASP A 73 16.75 -2.74 25.39
CA ASP A 73 16.38 -1.41 25.89
C ASP A 73 15.35 -0.71 25.00
N ALA A 74 15.33 -1.05 23.70
CA ALA A 74 14.39 -0.52 22.74
C ALA A 74 14.06 -1.52 21.62
N ILE A 75 12.87 -1.34 21.05
CA ILE A 75 12.40 -2.06 19.86
C ILE A 75 12.15 -1.02 18.76
N LEU A 76 12.66 -1.27 17.55
CA LEU A 76 12.30 -0.55 16.32
C LEU A 76 11.53 -1.52 15.43
N CYS A 77 10.22 -1.34 15.34
CA CYS A 77 9.30 -2.19 14.60
C CYS A 77 8.78 -1.54 13.29
N MET A 78 8.06 -2.33 12.50
CA MET A 78 7.46 -1.95 11.22
C MET A 78 5.98 -2.30 11.19
N GLN A 79 5.27 -1.85 10.14
CA GLN A 79 3.92 -2.31 9.87
C GLN A 79 3.85 -3.83 9.76
N GLY A 80 2.88 -4.42 10.45
CA GLY A 80 2.67 -5.87 10.53
C GLY A 80 3.30 -6.56 11.75
N ASP A 81 4.24 -5.93 12.46
CA ASP A 81 4.76 -6.46 13.72
C ASP A 81 3.75 -6.20 14.84
N ILE A 82 3.18 -7.23 15.46
CA ILE A 82 2.25 -7.08 16.58
C ILE A 82 3.07 -6.94 17.88
N ILE A 83 3.13 -5.72 18.42
CA ILE A 83 3.79 -5.37 19.68
C ILE A 83 2.74 -5.21 20.78
N ASP A 84 2.29 -6.33 21.31
CA ASP A 84 1.32 -6.43 22.39
C ASP A 84 1.98 -6.64 23.76
N GLU A 85 1.18 -6.80 24.81
CA GLU A 85 1.64 -7.02 26.18
C GLU A 85 2.65 -8.17 26.32
N GLU A 86 2.49 -9.25 25.57
CA GLU A 86 3.39 -10.41 25.66
C GLU A 86 4.79 -10.07 25.13
N VAL A 87 4.88 -9.34 24.01
CA VAL A 87 6.17 -8.85 23.47
C VAL A 87 6.81 -7.85 24.42
N LEU A 88 6.03 -6.89 24.93
CA LEU A 88 6.53 -5.88 25.87
C LEU A 88 7.06 -6.52 27.17
N SER A 89 6.34 -7.52 27.69
CA SER A 89 6.72 -8.26 28.90
C SER A 89 7.95 -9.15 28.66
N SER A 90 8.03 -9.79 27.50
CA SER A 90 9.18 -10.63 27.11
C SER A 90 10.47 -9.84 26.96
N ALA A 91 10.36 -8.56 26.57
CA ALA A 91 11.52 -7.68 26.51
C ALA A 91 12.15 -7.49 27.90
N GLY A 92 11.32 -7.34 28.94
CA GLY A 92 11.75 -7.17 30.33
C GLY A 92 11.73 -5.72 30.82
N PRO A 93 11.99 -5.48 32.12
CA PRO A 93 11.75 -4.19 32.78
C PRO A 93 12.67 -3.06 32.32
N GLN A 94 13.75 -3.37 31.60
CA GLN A 94 14.66 -2.38 31.03
C GLN A 94 14.20 -1.80 29.68
N LEU A 95 13.13 -2.33 29.08
CA LEU A 95 12.54 -1.77 27.87
C LEU A 95 12.01 -0.36 28.17
N ARG A 96 12.49 0.63 27.41
CA ARG A 96 12.16 2.06 27.62
C ARG A 96 11.52 2.71 26.41
N VAL A 97 11.79 2.21 25.21
CA VAL A 97 11.35 2.84 23.96
C VAL A 97 10.85 1.80 22.97
N VAL A 98 9.68 2.05 22.39
CA VAL A 98 9.20 1.35 21.19
C VAL A 98 9.07 2.39 20.08
N ALA A 99 9.85 2.22 19.02
CA ALA A 99 9.83 3.08 17.86
C ALA A 99 9.25 2.34 16.66
N THR A 100 8.57 3.06 15.76
CA THR A 100 8.05 2.51 14.51
C THR A 100 8.33 3.46 13.35
N MET A 101 8.64 2.93 12.17
CA MET A 101 8.74 3.71 10.92
C MET A 101 7.39 3.82 10.20
N THR A 102 6.30 3.86 10.96
CA THR A 102 4.92 4.01 10.47
C THR A 102 4.28 5.24 11.09
N THR A 103 3.28 5.79 10.41
CA THR A 103 2.45 6.88 10.96
C THR A 103 1.47 6.36 12.00
N GLY A 104 0.74 5.29 11.66
CA GLY A 104 -0.18 4.61 12.57
C GLY A 104 0.55 3.75 13.62
N THR A 105 -0.11 3.55 14.76
CA THR A 105 0.40 2.74 15.89
C THR A 105 -0.57 1.62 16.29
N LYS A 106 -1.51 1.22 15.41
CA LYS A 106 -2.53 0.19 15.72
C LYS A 106 -1.91 -1.17 16.10
N HIS A 107 -0.72 -1.46 15.59
CA HIS A 107 0.05 -2.67 15.85
C HIS A 107 0.86 -2.62 17.14
N ILE A 108 0.78 -1.53 17.91
CA ILE A 108 1.46 -1.33 19.18
C ILE A 108 0.42 -1.13 20.28
N ASP A 109 0.50 -1.89 21.36
CA ASP A 109 -0.35 -1.68 22.53
C ASP A 109 0.07 -0.41 23.29
N MET A 110 -0.53 0.71 22.90
CA MET A 110 -0.29 2.03 23.47
C MET A 110 -0.69 2.10 24.95
N THR A 111 -1.71 1.34 25.35
CA THR A 111 -2.21 1.32 26.73
C THR A 111 -1.16 0.67 27.63
N GLN A 112 -0.65 -0.49 27.22
CA GLN A 112 0.37 -1.20 27.96
C GLN A 112 1.72 -0.46 27.95
N CYS A 113 2.12 0.12 26.81
CA CYS A 113 3.31 0.97 26.76
C CYS A 113 3.24 2.10 27.79
N LYS A 114 2.10 2.77 27.90
CA LYS A 114 1.89 3.83 28.90
C LYS A 114 1.92 3.31 30.34
N ALA A 115 1.30 2.16 30.61
CA ALA A 115 1.30 1.53 31.93
C ALA A 115 2.71 1.12 32.39
N MET A 116 3.54 0.67 31.46
CA MET A 116 4.94 0.26 31.72
C MET A 116 5.94 1.44 31.65
N GLY A 117 5.49 2.67 31.36
CA GLY A 117 6.38 3.83 31.22
C GLY A 117 7.25 3.81 29.95
N ILE A 118 6.88 3.00 28.96
CA ILE A 118 7.58 2.86 27.69
C ILE A 118 7.17 4.02 26.76
N LYS A 119 8.17 4.76 26.27
CA LYS A 119 7.94 5.83 25.31
C LYS A 119 7.73 5.27 23.91
N VAL A 120 6.65 5.67 23.25
CA VAL A 120 6.41 5.33 21.84
C VAL A 120 6.87 6.47 20.92
N ILE A 121 7.57 6.12 19.84
CA ILE A 121 8.03 7.06 18.80
C ILE A 121 7.50 6.57 17.45
N SER A 122 6.71 7.39 16.77
CA SER A 122 6.20 7.09 15.42
C SER A 122 6.69 8.13 14.40
N CYS A 123 6.49 7.82 13.12
CA CYS A 123 6.69 8.78 12.05
C CYS A 123 5.61 9.87 12.09
N PRO A 124 5.94 11.15 11.81
CA PRO A 124 4.93 12.17 11.55
C PRO A 124 4.06 11.79 10.33
N GLU A 125 2.86 12.35 10.25
CA GLU A 125 1.93 12.12 9.13
C GLU A 125 2.61 12.30 7.76
N GLN A 126 2.19 11.46 6.80
CA GLN A 126 2.76 11.49 5.47
C GLN A 126 2.46 12.81 4.75
N PRO A 127 3.39 13.33 3.94
CA PRO A 127 3.15 14.47 3.08
C PRO A 127 1.99 14.20 2.11
N THR A 128 0.99 15.08 2.11
CA THR A 128 -0.16 15.03 1.20
C THR A 128 0.24 14.97 -0.27
N ASP A 129 1.36 15.58 -0.63
CA ASP A 129 1.89 15.61 -2.00
C ASP A 129 2.18 14.21 -2.54
N VAL A 130 2.69 13.30 -1.71
CA VAL A 130 3.01 11.92 -2.13
C VAL A 130 1.76 11.14 -2.47
N LEU A 131 0.71 11.27 -1.66
CA LEU A 131 -0.58 10.63 -1.92
C LEU A 131 -1.26 11.22 -3.17
N ALA A 132 -1.10 12.53 -3.40
CA ALA A 132 -1.65 13.19 -4.58
C ALA A 132 -0.92 12.73 -5.86
N GLU A 133 0.41 12.65 -5.83
CA GLU A 133 1.22 12.09 -6.92
C GLU A 133 0.83 10.63 -7.21
N LEU A 134 0.69 9.81 -6.16
CA LEU A 134 0.29 8.42 -6.29
C LEU A 134 -1.10 8.27 -6.91
N SER A 135 -2.05 9.14 -6.55
CA SER A 135 -3.39 9.18 -7.17
C SER A 135 -3.30 9.37 -8.68
N VAL A 136 -2.53 10.37 -9.12
CA VAL A 136 -2.35 10.69 -10.55
C VAL A 136 -1.58 9.56 -11.27
N VAL A 137 -0.56 8.98 -10.64
CA VAL A 137 0.13 7.81 -11.19
C VAL A 137 -0.84 6.65 -11.38
N LEU A 138 -1.69 6.38 -10.40
CA LEU A 138 -2.65 5.27 -10.44
C LEU A 138 -3.73 5.49 -11.49
N VAL A 139 -4.21 6.74 -11.67
CA VAL A 139 -5.04 7.14 -12.82
C VAL A 139 -4.35 6.75 -14.12
N LEU A 140 -3.11 7.20 -14.32
CA LEU A 140 -2.37 6.98 -15.57
C LEU A 140 -2.09 5.50 -15.82
N LEU A 141 -1.70 4.75 -14.80
CA LEU A 141 -1.49 3.30 -14.87
C LEU A 141 -2.79 2.59 -15.26
N THR A 142 -3.90 2.95 -14.62
CA THR A 142 -5.21 2.32 -14.88
C THR A 142 -5.65 2.60 -16.30
N ILE A 143 -5.61 3.85 -16.75
CA ILE A 143 -5.98 4.21 -18.12
C ILE A 143 -5.08 3.52 -19.14
N LYS A 144 -3.76 3.49 -18.93
CA LYS A 144 -2.80 2.86 -19.85
C LYS A 144 -2.97 1.35 -19.94
N THR A 145 -3.19 0.68 -18.81
CA THR A 145 -3.23 -0.79 -18.74
C THR A 145 -4.56 -1.35 -19.22
N MET A 146 -5.64 -0.56 -19.25
CA MET A 146 -6.95 -1.03 -19.70
C MET A 146 -7.14 -0.96 -21.22
N LEU A 147 -6.22 -0.34 -21.96
CA LEU A 147 -6.42 -0.02 -23.38
C LEU A 147 -5.77 -1.01 -24.35
N THR A 148 -5.30 -2.17 -23.88
CA THR A 148 -4.70 -3.17 -24.78
C THR A 148 -5.47 -4.48 -24.92
N ASP A 149 -6.44 -4.80 -24.05
CA ASP A 149 -6.80 -6.22 -23.88
C ASP A 149 -8.27 -6.58 -24.20
N GLU A 150 -9.25 -5.70 -24.00
CA GLU A 150 -10.66 -6.16 -23.98
C GLU A 150 -11.27 -6.55 -25.33
N ASP A 151 -10.97 -5.84 -26.41
CA ASP A 151 -11.64 -6.13 -27.70
C ASP A 151 -10.94 -7.25 -28.51
N ARG A 152 -9.81 -7.80 -28.05
CA ARG A 152 -9.01 -8.75 -28.86
C ARG A 152 -8.45 -9.97 -28.16
N LEU A 153 -8.10 -9.93 -26.87
CA LEU A 153 -7.61 -11.12 -26.17
C LEU A 153 -8.74 -12.13 -25.88
N ASN A 154 -9.98 -11.68 -25.81
CA ASN A 154 -11.14 -12.58 -25.72
C ASN A 154 -11.28 -13.51 -26.93
N ASN A 155 -10.67 -13.18 -28.08
CA ASN A 155 -10.61 -14.06 -29.25
C ASN A 155 -9.35 -14.96 -29.28
N LEU A 156 -8.39 -14.76 -28.37
CA LEU A 156 -7.15 -15.56 -28.26
C LEU A 156 -7.24 -16.60 -27.14
N ASP A 157 -7.95 -16.29 -26.05
CA ASP A 157 -8.18 -17.23 -24.94
C ASP A 157 -9.09 -18.42 -25.36
N ASP A 158 -9.90 -18.26 -26.42
CA ASP A 158 -10.72 -19.33 -27.01
C ASP A 158 -9.90 -20.41 -27.76
N GLU A 159 -8.61 -20.17 -28.02
CA GLU A 159 -7.75 -21.10 -28.78
C GLU A 159 -6.77 -21.93 -27.92
N ARG A 160 -6.68 -21.73 -26.59
CA ARG A 160 -5.75 -22.50 -25.72
C ARG A 160 -6.30 -22.83 -24.31
N PRO A 161 -7.13 -23.88 -24.18
CA PRO A 161 -7.65 -24.34 -22.88
C PRO A 161 -6.59 -25.00 -21.96
N ASP A 162 -5.39 -25.26 -22.45
CA ASP A 162 -4.43 -26.19 -21.83
C ASP A 162 -3.59 -25.60 -20.68
N LEU A 163 -3.57 -24.28 -20.53
CA LEU A 163 -2.72 -23.58 -19.54
C LEU A 163 -3.41 -23.32 -18.19
N ILE A 164 -4.72 -23.60 -18.09
CA ILE A 164 -5.49 -23.54 -16.84
C ILE A 164 -5.74 -24.97 -16.34
N ALA A 165 -4.70 -25.78 -16.27
CA ALA A 165 -4.78 -27.14 -15.77
C ALA A 165 -4.22 -27.23 -14.34
N HIS A 166 -5.16 -27.42 -13.39
CA HIS A 166 -5.03 -28.20 -12.16
C HIS A 166 -3.81 -27.97 -11.26
N SER A 167 -3.95 -27.04 -10.32
CA SER A 167 -3.33 -27.21 -9.00
C SER A 167 -4.28 -26.71 -7.92
N ASP A 168 -4.91 -27.64 -7.20
CA ASP A 168 -5.82 -27.35 -6.08
C ASP A 168 -5.11 -26.80 -4.83
N ASP A 169 -3.82 -26.49 -4.94
CA ASP A 169 -3.01 -25.95 -3.86
C ASP A 169 -2.78 -24.44 -4.05
N PHE A 170 -3.63 -23.66 -3.38
CA PHE A 170 -3.67 -22.20 -3.41
C PHE A 170 -2.32 -21.56 -3.07
N ASN A 171 -1.50 -22.21 -2.23
CA ASN A 171 -0.18 -21.73 -1.85
C ASN A 171 0.88 -21.92 -2.94
N SER A 172 0.72 -22.91 -3.82
CA SER A 172 1.64 -23.12 -4.95
C SER A 172 1.48 -22.04 -6.03
N LEU A 173 0.23 -21.59 -6.25
CA LEU A 173 -0.12 -20.52 -7.17
C LEU A 173 0.52 -19.17 -6.79
N TRP A 174 0.67 -18.88 -5.50
CA TRP A 174 1.28 -17.64 -5.02
C TRP A 174 2.77 -17.55 -5.38
N ASN A 175 3.50 -18.66 -5.28
CA ASN A 175 4.93 -18.70 -5.61
C ASN A 175 5.21 -18.76 -7.12
N THR A 176 4.26 -19.23 -7.94
CA THR A 176 4.38 -19.24 -9.42
C THR A 176 3.82 -17.99 -10.09
N ARG A 177 2.96 -17.20 -9.42
CA ARG A 177 2.38 -15.95 -9.94
C ARG A 177 3.42 -14.91 -10.37
N PRO A 178 4.56 -14.68 -9.68
CA PRO A 178 5.57 -13.74 -10.17
C PRO A 178 6.13 -14.15 -11.54
N ARG A 179 6.29 -15.46 -11.81
CA ARG A 179 6.71 -15.97 -13.11
C ARG A 179 5.62 -15.79 -14.17
N LEU A 180 4.37 -16.09 -13.83
CA LEU A 180 3.23 -15.95 -14.75
C LEU A 180 2.96 -14.46 -15.07
N ILE A 181 2.96 -13.57 -14.09
CA ILE A 181 2.78 -12.12 -14.27
C ILE A 181 3.93 -11.54 -15.10
N ARG A 182 5.17 -11.98 -14.84
CA ARG A 182 6.33 -11.58 -15.65
C ARG A 182 6.21 -12.08 -17.09
N GLN A 183 5.81 -13.33 -17.29
CA GLN A 183 5.60 -13.90 -18.61
C GLN A 183 4.47 -13.18 -19.36
N MET A 184 3.32 -12.94 -18.72
CA MET A 184 2.22 -12.16 -19.30
C MET A 184 2.64 -10.71 -19.59
N SER A 185 3.48 -10.11 -18.76
CA SER A 185 4.03 -8.76 -19.00
C SER A 185 4.99 -8.75 -20.18
N GLU A 186 5.88 -9.75 -20.30
CA GLU A 186 6.82 -9.89 -21.40
C GLU A 186 6.08 -10.21 -22.72
N GLU A 187 5.08 -11.10 -22.70
CA GLU A 187 4.22 -11.41 -23.84
C GLU A 187 3.40 -10.20 -24.27
N ARG A 188 2.86 -9.44 -23.32
CA ARG A 188 2.15 -8.19 -23.60
C ARG A 188 3.07 -7.14 -24.20
N LEU A 189 4.26 -6.95 -23.66
CA LEU A 189 5.26 -6.04 -24.21
C LEU A 189 5.69 -6.47 -25.62
N ALA A 190 5.92 -7.76 -25.84
CA ALA A 190 6.26 -8.31 -27.14
C ALA A 190 5.12 -8.15 -28.16
N PHE A 191 3.87 -8.35 -27.74
CA PHE A 191 2.69 -8.10 -28.56
C PHE A 191 2.56 -6.62 -28.90
N GLN A 192 2.67 -5.72 -27.91
CA GLN A 192 2.62 -4.27 -28.12
C GLN A 192 3.76 -3.81 -29.05
N TRP A 193 4.96 -4.34 -28.91
CA TRP A 193 6.09 -4.03 -29.77
C TRP A 193 5.87 -4.49 -31.21
N THR A 194 5.32 -5.69 -31.39
CA THR A 194 5.08 -6.28 -32.71
C THR A 194 3.91 -5.60 -33.43
N ASN A 195 2.84 -5.29 -32.69
CA ASN A 195 1.59 -4.76 -33.23
C ASN A 195 1.43 -3.24 -33.08
N GLY A 196 2.29 -2.54 -32.33
CA GLY A 196 2.25 -1.10 -32.13
C GLY A 196 2.82 -0.27 -33.28
N LYS A 197 3.05 -0.87 -34.44
CA LYS A 197 3.68 -0.18 -35.58
C LYS A 197 2.74 0.87 -36.18
N PRO A 198 3.25 2.05 -36.60
CA PRO A 198 2.46 3.05 -37.30
C PRO A 198 1.70 2.45 -38.50
N GLY A 199 0.40 2.73 -38.60
CA GLY A 199 -0.47 2.19 -39.64
C GLY A 199 -1.13 0.85 -39.30
N ASN A 200 -0.75 0.18 -38.21
CA ASN A 200 -1.52 -0.96 -37.72
C ASN A 200 -2.79 -0.47 -37.01
N MET A 201 -3.95 -0.67 -37.63
CA MET A 201 -5.25 -0.34 -37.03
C MET A 201 -5.57 -1.20 -35.78
N ASN A 202 -4.72 -2.19 -35.50
CA ASN A 202 -4.80 -3.07 -34.34
C ASN A 202 -3.77 -2.72 -33.26
N CYS A 203 -3.13 -1.56 -33.37
CA CYS A 203 -2.23 -1.10 -32.33
C CYS A 203 -3.00 -0.80 -31.02
N PRO A 204 -2.35 -1.01 -29.86
CA PRO A 204 -2.80 -0.42 -28.60
C PRO A 204 -3.16 1.06 -28.77
N THR A 205 -4.37 1.44 -28.35
CA THR A 205 -4.81 2.84 -28.41
C THR A 205 -4.67 3.49 -27.04
N TRP A 206 -4.53 4.81 -27.00
CA TRP A 206 -4.42 5.57 -25.75
C TRP A 206 -5.57 6.56 -25.70
N ARG A 207 -6.16 6.76 -24.52
CA ARG A 207 -7.22 7.75 -24.32
C ARG A 207 -6.63 8.97 -23.63
N ASN A 208 -6.91 10.15 -24.17
CA ASN A 208 -6.48 11.41 -23.56
C ASN A 208 -7.26 11.65 -22.26
N ILE A 209 -6.53 12.00 -21.20
CA ILE A 209 -7.12 12.38 -19.91
C ILE A 209 -7.65 13.82 -19.91
N THR A 210 -7.10 14.70 -20.74
CA THR A 210 -7.42 16.14 -20.75
C THR A 210 -8.87 16.44 -21.15
N LYS A 211 -9.51 15.52 -21.88
CA LYS A 211 -10.92 15.63 -22.30
C LYS A 211 -11.90 14.89 -21.38
N LYS A 212 -11.42 14.39 -20.24
CA LYS A 212 -12.22 13.62 -19.28
C LYS A 212 -12.70 14.50 -18.14
N THR A 213 -13.88 14.20 -17.64
CA THR A 213 -14.37 14.78 -16.39
C THR A 213 -13.78 13.99 -15.23
N PHE A 214 -13.01 14.67 -14.38
CA PHE A 214 -12.50 14.10 -13.14
C PHE A 214 -13.39 14.50 -11.96
N GLY A 215 -13.93 13.50 -11.29
CA GLY A 215 -14.55 13.64 -9.99
C GLY A 215 -13.53 13.43 -8.89
N VAL A 216 -13.47 14.34 -7.93
CA VAL A 216 -12.72 14.14 -6.68
C VAL A 216 -13.74 14.00 -5.54
N TYR A 217 -13.72 12.87 -4.86
CA TYR A 217 -14.54 12.67 -3.65
C TYR A 217 -13.69 12.95 -2.41
N GLY A 218 -14.11 13.92 -1.60
CA GLY A 218 -13.41 14.37 -0.41
C GLY A 218 -12.79 15.76 -0.59
N MET A 219 -13.36 16.75 0.08
CA MET A 219 -12.87 18.15 0.12
C MET A 219 -11.72 18.30 1.13
N THR A 220 -10.74 17.42 1.03
CA THR A 220 -9.60 17.34 1.95
C THR A 220 -8.34 18.00 1.37
N LYS A 221 -7.30 18.17 2.20
CA LYS A 221 -5.97 18.60 1.71
C LYS A 221 -5.49 17.73 0.54
N LEU A 222 -5.75 16.41 0.61
CA LEU A 222 -5.44 15.47 -0.46
C LEU A 222 -6.28 15.74 -1.71
N GLY A 223 -7.60 15.87 -1.56
CA GLY A 223 -8.50 16.16 -2.67
C GLY A 223 -8.05 17.40 -3.45
N PHE A 224 -7.79 18.52 -2.75
CA PHE A 224 -7.31 19.75 -3.38
C PHE A 224 -5.94 19.61 -4.06
N SER A 225 -5.03 18.83 -3.46
CA SER A 225 -3.71 18.56 -4.06
C SER A 225 -3.83 17.75 -5.34
N VAL A 226 -4.73 16.76 -5.39
CA VAL A 226 -5.05 16.00 -6.60
C VAL A 226 -5.64 16.92 -7.68
N VAL A 227 -6.59 17.79 -7.34
CA VAL A 227 -7.17 18.77 -8.30
C VAL A 227 -6.07 19.65 -8.89
N LYS A 228 -5.15 20.16 -8.05
CA LYS A 228 -4.04 21.02 -8.49
C LYS A 228 -3.11 20.29 -9.47
N LEU A 229 -2.76 19.03 -9.20
CA LEU A 229 -1.92 18.23 -10.10
C LEU A 229 -2.63 17.94 -11.42
N LEU A 230 -3.91 17.57 -11.40
CA LEU A 230 -4.69 17.32 -12.61
C LEU A 230 -4.75 18.55 -13.51
N ARG A 231 -4.97 19.74 -12.94
CA ARG A 231 -4.95 21.01 -13.69
C ARG A 231 -3.58 21.31 -14.28
N SER A 232 -2.51 21.04 -13.54
CA SER A 232 -1.14 21.27 -14.04
C SER A 232 -0.79 20.44 -15.28
N VAL A 233 -1.49 19.33 -15.52
CA VAL A 233 -1.34 18.49 -16.72
C VAL A 233 -2.43 18.73 -17.78
N GLY A 234 -3.19 19.82 -17.66
CA GLY A 234 -4.17 20.26 -18.67
C GLY A 234 -5.53 19.56 -18.58
N VAL A 235 -5.93 19.08 -17.41
CA VAL A 235 -7.32 18.65 -17.16
C VAL A 235 -8.16 19.86 -16.78
N ASP A 236 -9.08 20.24 -17.66
CA ASP A 236 -9.92 21.44 -17.47
C ASP A 236 -11.17 21.16 -16.61
N HIS A 237 -11.75 19.96 -16.74
CA HIS A 237 -13.01 19.59 -16.11
C HIS A 237 -12.79 18.75 -14.84
N VAL A 238 -12.74 19.43 -13.70
CA VAL A 238 -12.64 18.79 -12.38
C VAL A 238 -13.80 19.25 -11.51
N ILE A 239 -14.61 18.29 -11.07
CA ILE A 239 -15.72 18.47 -10.13
C ILE A 239 -15.34 17.82 -8.80
N ILE A 240 -15.74 18.44 -7.70
CA ILE A 240 -15.47 17.92 -6.35
C ILE A 240 -16.77 17.75 -5.59
N ALA A 241 -16.88 16.68 -4.83
CA ALA A 241 -18.00 16.47 -3.92
C ALA A 241 -17.48 15.96 -2.58
N ASP A 242 -18.21 16.28 -1.53
CA ASP A 242 -18.07 15.68 -0.21
C ASP A 242 -19.49 15.43 0.33
N LYS A 243 -19.62 14.49 1.27
CA LYS A 243 -20.91 14.24 1.92
C LYS A 243 -21.24 15.35 2.92
N ASP A 244 -20.23 15.92 3.57
CA ASP A 244 -20.37 17.04 4.50
C ASP A 244 -19.92 18.35 3.81
N PHE A 245 -20.89 19.19 3.45
CA PHE A 245 -20.69 20.42 2.64
C PHE A 245 -20.04 21.57 3.43
N GLU A 246 -19.82 21.42 4.75
CA GLU A 246 -19.30 22.46 5.64
C GLU A 246 -17.79 22.34 5.87
N LEU A 247 -17.00 22.52 4.81
CA LEU A 247 -15.58 22.83 4.98
C LEU A 247 -15.39 24.33 4.85
N ASP A 248 -15.21 24.99 5.99
CA ASP A 248 -14.81 26.40 6.06
C ASP A 248 -13.45 26.54 5.37
N ASN A 249 -13.44 27.13 4.16
CA ASN A 249 -12.26 27.38 3.33
C ASN A 249 -11.11 28.04 4.12
N LYS A 250 -11.40 28.71 5.25
CA LYS A 250 -10.40 29.33 6.14
C LYS A 250 -9.57 28.35 6.95
N SER A 251 -10.03 27.13 7.18
CA SER A 251 -9.42 26.18 8.13
C SER A 251 -8.29 25.32 7.53
N LEU A 252 -8.23 25.19 6.19
CA LEU A 252 -7.29 24.28 5.52
C LEU A 252 -5.93 24.91 5.17
N ASN A 253 -5.82 26.24 5.18
CA ASN A 253 -4.60 26.99 4.84
C ASN A 253 -3.99 26.57 3.47
N ILE A 254 -4.84 26.29 2.49
CA ILE A 254 -4.49 25.88 1.13
C ILE A 254 -5.17 26.83 0.14
N ASP A 255 -4.47 27.16 -0.94
CA ASP A 255 -5.03 27.86 -2.10
C ASP A 255 -6.00 26.89 -2.82
N VAL A 256 -7.30 27.05 -2.57
CA VAL A 256 -8.34 26.16 -3.13
C VAL A 256 -8.42 26.43 -4.63
N PRO A 257 -8.11 25.45 -5.50
CA PRO A 257 -8.26 25.66 -6.93
C PRO A 257 -9.73 25.92 -7.26
N GLU A 258 -10.02 26.80 -8.23
CA GLU A 258 -11.39 27.10 -8.67
C GLU A 258 -12.11 25.87 -9.26
N CYS A 259 -12.56 24.90 -8.47
CA CYS A 259 -13.28 23.72 -8.91
C CYS A 259 -14.78 23.82 -8.64
N GLN A 260 -15.58 23.22 -9.51
CA GLN A 260 -17.03 23.18 -9.32
C GLN A 260 -17.36 22.16 -8.23
N ILE A 261 -18.00 22.63 -7.16
CA ILE A 261 -18.53 21.78 -6.10
C ILE A 261 -19.90 21.27 -6.54
N VAL A 262 -20.10 19.95 -6.46
CA VAL A 262 -21.33 19.28 -6.89
C VAL A 262 -21.84 18.32 -5.82
N SER A 263 -23.06 17.81 -5.99
CA SER A 263 -23.57 16.75 -5.12
C SER A 263 -22.84 15.42 -5.38
N PHE A 264 -22.88 14.49 -4.41
CA PHE A 264 -22.33 13.14 -4.62
C PHE A 264 -23.02 12.43 -5.79
N GLU A 265 -24.31 12.66 -6.00
CA GLU A 265 -25.04 12.05 -7.12
C GLU A 265 -24.59 12.59 -8.48
N ASP A 266 -24.35 13.90 -8.58
CA ASP A 266 -23.82 14.53 -9.79
C ASP A 266 -22.37 14.09 -10.04
N LEU A 267 -21.56 13.94 -8.97
CA LEU A 267 -20.20 13.37 -9.06
C LEU A 267 -20.23 12.00 -9.75
N LEU A 268 -21.12 11.10 -9.33
CA LEU A 268 -21.23 9.75 -9.92
C LEU A 268 -21.64 9.80 -11.39
N LYS A 269 -22.63 10.63 -11.74
CA LYS A 269 -23.19 10.71 -13.10
C LYS A 269 -22.27 11.40 -14.10
N GLU A 270 -21.55 12.44 -13.67
CA GLU A 270 -20.78 13.31 -14.56
C GLU A 270 -19.32 12.86 -14.73
N SER A 271 -18.75 12.14 -13.76
CA SER A 271 -17.34 11.76 -13.78
C SER A 271 -17.05 10.62 -14.74
N ASP A 272 -15.99 10.75 -15.53
CA ASP A 272 -15.39 9.62 -16.24
C ASP A 272 -14.36 8.89 -15.34
N ILE A 273 -13.73 9.62 -14.43
CA ILE A 273 -12.74 9.09 -13.50
C ILE A 273 -13.04 9.70 -12.13
N ILE A 274 -13.20 8.86 -11.10
CA ILE A 274 -13.41 9.31 -9.72
C ILE A 274 -12.18 8.97 -8.88
N CYS A 275 -11.55 9.98 -8.31
CA CYS A 275 -10.48 9.84 -7.33
C CYS A 275 -11.06 9.98 -5.91
N VAL A 276 -11.05 8.89 -5.15
CA VAL A 276 -11.50 8.89 -3.75
C VAL A 276 -10.34 9.35 -2.87
N CYS A 277 -10.52 10.53 -2.27
CA CYS A 277 -9.57 11.23 -1.41
C CYS A 277 -10.20 11.41 -0.02
N GLY A 278 -10.62 10.30 0.58
CA GLY A 278 -11.59 10.16 1.67
C GLY A 278 -11.73 11.31 2.66
N SER A 279 -12.99 11.61 3.02
CA SER A 279 -13.37 12.58 4.05
C SER A 279 -13.55 11.92 5.42
N ALA A 280 -13.17 12.63 6.49
CA ALA A 280 -13.21 12.09 7.85
C ALA A 280 -14.65 11.99 8.38
N GLY A 281 -15.24 10.79 8.43
CA GLY A 281 -16.51 10.56 9.11
C GLY A 281 -17.11 9.15 8.89
N GLU A 282 -17.85 8.63 9.87
CA GLU A 282 -18.62 7.37 9.74
C GLU A 282 -19.68 7.46 8.62
N GLN A 283 -20.12 8.67 8.29
CA GLN A 283 -21.09 8.92 7.22
C GLN A 283 -20.57 8.55 5.83
N SER A 284 -19.27 8.61 5.59
CA SER A 284 -18.66 8.26 4.30
C SER A 284 -18.45 6.76 4.14
N LYS A 285 -18.68 5.95 5.18
CA LYS A 285 -18.41 4.52 5.16
C LYS A 285 -19.27 3.79 4.12
N ASN A 286 -18.64 3.00 3.26
CA ASN A 286 -19.24 2.23 2.17
C ASN A 286 -20.15 3.07 1.25
N ILE A 287 -19.87 4.36 1.09
CA ILE A 287 -20.65 5.22 0.19
C ILE A 287 -20.50 4.81 -1.28
N PHE A 288 -19.33 4.26 -1.63
CA PHE A 288 -19.10 3.56 -2.90
C PHE A 288 -19.51 2.09 -2.77
N CYS A 289 -20.80 1.84 -2.92
CA CYS A 289 -21.47 0.54 -2.91
C CYS A 289 -22.18 0.25 -4.24
N ARG A 290 -22.88 -0.88 -4.34
CA ARG A 290 -23.60 -1.31 -5.56
C ARG A 290 -24.49 -0.22 -6.13
N GLU A 291 -25.29 0.43 -5.28
CA GLU A 291 -26.22 1.50 -5.70
C GLU A 291 -25.46 2.69 -6.32
N SER A 292 -24.31 3.05 -5.75
CA SER A 292 -23.48 4.13 -6.30
C SER A 292 -22.83 3.74 -7.63
N PHE A 293 -22.36 2.49 -7.77
CA PHE A 293 -21.76 2.00 -9.00
C PHE A 293 -22.78 1.93 -10.15
N GLU A 294 -24.05 1.64 -9.86
CA GLU A 294 -25.12 1.66 -10.86
C GLU A 294 -25.46 3.06 -11.39
N LYS A 295 -25.15 4.11 -10.61
CA LYS A 295 -25.30 5.51 -11.02
C LYS A 295 -24.09 6.05 -11.79
N MET A 296 -22.96 5.35 -11.74
CA MET A 296 -21.76 5.72 -12.47
C MET A 296 -21.90 5.41 -13.96
N LYS A 297 -21.08 6.07 -14.79
CA LYS A 297 -20.95 5.69 -16.20
C LYS A 297 -20.35 4.29 -16.30
N ASN A 298 -20.83 3.48 -17.24
CA ASN A 298 -20.24 2.17 -17.53
C ASN A 298 -18.75 2.21 -17.94
N GLN A 299 -18.30 3.35 -18.49
CA GLN A 299 -16.90 3.59 -18.84
C GLN A 299 -16.09 4.23 -17.70
N ALA A 300 -16.69 4.42 -16.51
CA ALA A 300 -16.05 5.11 -15.41
C ALA A 300 -14.89 4.30 -14.81
N ILE A 301 -13.90 5.02 -14.30
CA ILE A 301 -12.75 4.46 -13.59
C ILE A 301 -12.76 4.96 -12.15
N LEU A 302 -12.62 4.07 -11.18
CA LEU A 302 -12.50 4.41 -9.77
C LEU A 302 -11.05 4.32 -9.31
N ILE A 303 -10.54 5.34 -8.61
CA ILE A 303 -9.17 5.38 -8.11
C ILE A 303 -9.19 5.62 -6.61
N THR A 304 -8.45 4.81 -5.85
CA THR A 304 -8.18 5.05 -4.43
C THR A 304 -6.68 5.03 -4.18
N SER A 305 -6.14 6.10 -3.60
CA SER A 305 -4.71 6.22 -3.31
C SER A 305 -4.36 5.95 -1.85
N GLN A 306 -5.37 5.84 -0.98
CA GLN A 306 -5.20 5.60 0.45
C GLN A 306 -5.54 4.15 0.79
N SER A 307 -4.68 3.54 1.62
CA SER A 307 -5.00 2.29 2.31
C SER A 307 -6.15 2.49 3.32
N ASP A 308 -6.88 1.41 3.62
CA ASP A 308 -7.99 1.45 4.59
C ASP A 308 -9.14 2.40 4.21
N GLU A 309 -9.33 2.65 2.91
CA GLU A 309 -10.41 3.52 2.43
C GLU A 309 -11.77 2.98 2.86
N LYS A 310 -12.36 3.61 3.89
CA LYS A 310 -13.65 3.22 4.44
C LYS A 310 -14.79 3.57 3.51
N ALA A 311 -14.58 4.48 2.55
CA ALA A 311 -15.60 4.87 1.60
C ALA A 311 -15.99 3.77 0.62
N LEU A 312 -15.15 2.75 0.46
CA LEU A 312 -15.30 1.73 -0.56
C LEU A 312 -15.78 0.39 -0.01
N ASP A 313 -16.87 -0.13 -0.56
CA ASP A 313 -17.27 -1.53 -0.34
C ASP A 313 -16.57 -2.44 -1.37
N TYR A 314 -15.63 -3.24 -0.91
CA TYR A 314 -14.82 -4.12 -1.75
C TYR A 314 -15.62 -5.26 -2.41
N VAL A 315 -16.69 -5.72 -1.77
CA VAL A 315 -17.53 -6.81 -2.31
C VAL A 315 -18.34 -6.26 -3.48
N ASP A 316 -18.95 -5.10 -3.29
CA ASP A 316 -19.70 -4.43 -4.34
C ASP A 316 -18.80 -3.94 -5.47
N LEU A 317 -17.57 -3.50 -5.17
CA LEU A 317 -16.59 -3.14 -6.19
C LEU A 317 -16.24 -4.34 -7.08
N TYR A 318 -15.99 -5.50 -6.48
CA TYR A 318 -15.74 -6.73 -7.24
C TYR A 318 -16.94 -7.05 -8.15
N GLY A 319 -18.16 -6.98 -7.62
CA GLY A 319 -19.38 -7.16 -8.41
C GLY A 319 -19.50 -6.15 -9.55
N ALA A 320 -19.24 -4.87 -9.28
CA ALA A 320 -19.31 -3.80 -10.27
C ALA A 320 -18.29 -3.97 -11.40
N LEU A 321 -17.06 -4.37 -11.10
CA LEU A 321 -16.03 -4.63 -12.10
C LEU A 321 -16.29 -5.89 -12.92
N ARG A 322 -16.78 -6.97 -12.27
CA ARG A 322 -17.14 -8.23 -12.93
C ARG A 322 -18.35 -8.05 -13.85
N ASP A 323 -19.37 -7.33 -13.38
CA ASP A 323 -20.62 -7.12 -14.11
C ASP A 323 -20.52 -5.99 -15.15
N GLY A 324 -19.39 -5.28 -15.21
CA GLY A 324 -19.17 -4.17 -16.15
C GLY A 324 -19.97 -2.91 -15.83
N LEU A 325 -20.38 -2.71 -14.58
CA LEU A 325 -21.01 -1.46 -14.13
C LEU A 325 -20.05 -0.29 -14.17
N ILE A 326 -18.77 -0.55 -13.89
CA ILE A 326 -17.68 0.40 -14.11
C ILE A 326 -16.59 -0.29 -14.92
N LYS A 327 -15.80 0.49 -15.63
CA LYS A 327 -14.80 -0.04 -16.56
C LYS A 327 -13.64 -0.67 -15.84
N ALA A 328 -13.11 0.03 -14.84
CA ALA A 328 -11.89 -0.35 -14.17
C ALA A 328 -11.75 0.31 -12.79
N ALA A 329 -10.84 -0.22 -11.99
CA ALA A 329 -10.40 0.44 -10.78
C ALA A 329 -8.87 0.37 -10.59
N GLY A 330 -8.31 1.38 -9.94
CA GLY A 330 -6.92 1.41 -9.50
C GLY A 330 -6.88 1.65 -8.01
N LEU A 331 -6.38 0.67 -7.26
CA LEU A 331 -6.43 0.67 -5.79
C LEU A 331 -5.02 0.60 -5.22
N ASN A 332 -4.67 1.58 -4.39
CA ASN A 332 -3.49 1.53 -3.53
C ASN A 332 -3.94 1.16 -2.11
N ASP A 333 -4.24 -0.12 -1.93
CA ASP A 333 -4.61 -0.67 -0.64
C ASP A 333 -3.96 -2.05 -0.52
N CYS A 334 -3.09 -2.17 0.46
CA CYS A 334 -2.73 -3.45 1.05
C CYS A 334 -3.41 -3.46 2.40
N ASN A 335 -4.26 -4.44 2.68
CA ASN A 335 -4.46 -4.74 4.09
C ASN A 335 -4.58 -6.21 4.40
N GLN A 336 -3.57 -6.59 5.18
CA GLN A 336 -3.25 -7.82 5.90
C GLN A 336 -3.72 -9.13 5.28
N GLU A 337 -2.72 -9.95 4.94
CA GLU A 337 -2.98 -11.36 4.71
C GLU A 337 -3.67 -12.00 5.93
N PRO A 338 -4.70 -12.83 5.71
CA PRO A 338 -5.55 -12.88 4.53
C PRO A 338 -6.91 -12.29 4.88
N VAL A 339 -7.26 -11.13 4.32
CA VAL A 339 -8.67 -10.84 4.07
C VAL A 339 -9.04 -11.59 2.78
N PRO A 340 -9.78 -12.72 2.85
CA PRO A 340 -10.10 -13.56 1.69
C PRO A 340 -10.88 -12.84 0.57
N PHE A 341 -11.42 -11.64 0.85
CA PHE A 341 -12.30 -10.90 -0.05
C PHE A 341 -11.59 -9.95 -1.02
N LYS A 342 -10.29 -9.64 -0.83
CA LYS A 342 -9.50 -8.84 -1.81
C LYS A 342 -8.81 -9.71 -2.86
N THR A 343 -8.61 -10.99 -2.58
CA THR A 343 -8.00 -11.96 -3.50
C THR A 343 -8.72 -12.09 -4.85
N PRO A 344 -10.07 -12.02 -4.93
CA PRO A 344 -10.77 -12.03 -6.22
C PRO A 344 -10.46 -10.80 -7.09
N LEU A 345 -10.27 -9.63 -6.49
CA LEU A 345 -9.97 -8.43 -7.25
C LEU A 345 -8.59 -8.49 -7.93
N LEU A 346 -7.60 -9.15 -7.30
CA LEU A 346 -6.28 -9.41 -7.90
C LEU A 346 -6.36 -10.27 -9.16
N GLY A 347 -7.46 -11.02 -9.36
CA GLY A 347 -7.69 -11.82 -10.56
C GLY A 347 -8.35 -11.05 -11.71
N LEU A 348 -8.86 -9.84 -11.46
CA LEU A 348 -9.55 -9.06 -12.47
C LEU A 348 -8.57 -8.34 -13.39
N LYS A 349 -8.66 -8.63 -14.71
CA LYS A 349 -7.87 -7.93 -15.75
C LYS A 349 -8.15 -6.41 -15.73
N ASN A 350 -9.34 -6.01 -15.27
CA ASN A 350 -9.77 -4.63 -15.18
C ASN A 350 -9.56 -3.95 -13.81
N CYS A 351 -8.62 -4.46 -12.99
CA CYS A 351 -8.27 -3.83 -11.73
C CYS A 351 -6.76 -3.78 -11.51
N ILE A 352 -6.22 -2.58 -11.25
CA ILE A 352 -4.80 -2.40 -10.88
C ILE A 352 -4.69 -2.30 -9.37
N PHE A 353 -3.72 -3.02 -8.82
CA PHE A 353 -3.43 -3.03 -7.40
C PHE A 353 -1.99 -2.60 -7.12
N LEU A 354 -1.84 -1.65 -6.20
CA LEU A 354 -0.56 -1.32 -5.58
C LEU A 354 -0.58 -1.74 -4.10
N PRO A 355 0.50 -2.37 -3.60
CA PRO A 355 0.52 -2.92 -2.24
C PRO A 355 0.88 -1.86 -1.20
N GLN A 356 0.00 -0.87 -0.98
CA GLN A 356 0.18 0.22 -0.01
C GLN A 356 1.56 0.88 -0.13
N THR A 357 1.79 1.50 -1.28
CA THR A 357 3.10 2.03 -1.66
C THR A 357 3.34 3.48 -1.22
N GLU A 358 2.35 4.13 -0.61
CA GLU A 358 2.42 5.52 -0.16
C GLU A 358 3.50 5.76 0.91
N GLU A 359 3.72 4.78 1.79
CA GLU A 359 4.80 4.82 2.80
C GLU A 359 6.18 4.51 2.17
N SER A 360 6.20 3.99 0.94
CA SER A 360 7.37 3.38 0.31
C SER A 360 8.15 4.30 -0.65
N VAL A 361 7.98 5.62 -0.52
CA VAL A 361 8.77 6.59 -1.30
C VAL A 361 10.22 6.60 -0.84
N TYR A 362 11.16 6.34 -1.75
CA TYR A 362 12.59 6.19 -1.47
C TYR A 362 13.14 7.33 -0.60
N ASP A 363 13.04 8.57 -1.08
CA ASP A 363 13.55 9.75 -0.35
C ASP A 363 12.90 9.92 1.02
N MET A 364 11.61 9.56 1.14
CA MET A 364 10.88 9.65 2.40
C MET A 364 11.36 8.59 3.39
N ARG A 365 11.50 7.32 2.96
CA ARG A 365 11.96 6.22 3.82
C ARG A 365 13.34 6.52 4.41
N HIS A 366 14.26 7.08 3.62
CA HIS A 366 15.58 7.46 4.10
C HIS A 366 15.51 8.59 5.15
N LYS A 367 14.70 9.63 4.90
CA LYS A 367 14.47 10.72 5.86
C LYS A 367 13.83 10.24 7.16
N ILE A 368 12.80 9.39 7.08
CA ILE A 368 12.10 8.81 8.23
C ILE A 368 13.07 7.95 9.05
N SER A 369 13.86 7.10 8.39
CA SER A 369 14.83 6.24 9.06
C SER A 369 15.81 7.06 9.90
N VAL A 370 16.33 8.15 9.35
CA VAL A 370 17.22 9.08 10.06
C VAL A 370 16.50 9.77 11.23
N LEU A 371 15.27 10.24 11.03
CA LEU A 371 14.47 10.91 12.05
C LEU A 371 14.17 9.98 13.23
N ILE A 372 13.67 8.78 12.96
CA ILE A 372 13.34 7.77 13.97
C ILE A 372 14.60 7.35 14.73
N ALA A 373 15.71 7.08 14.03
CA ALA A 373 16.96 6.71 14.67
C ALA A 373 17.47 7.79 15.65
N LYS A 374 17.42 9.07 15.25
CA LYS A 374 17.80 10.20 16.11
C LYS A 374 16.89 10.30 17.34
N ASN A 375 15.58 10.26 17.14
CA ASN A 375 14.59 10.37 18.21
C ASN A 375 14.70 9.20 19.20
N LEU A 376 14.96 7.99 18.70
CA LEU A 376 15.19 6.79 19.51
C LEU A 376 16.45 6.95 20.37
N VAL A 377 17.58 7.35 19.77
CA VAL A 377 18.84 7.60 20.51
C VAL A 377 18.65 8.68 21.58
N ASP A 378 17.96 9.78 21.26
CA ASP A 378 17.70 10.86 22.21
C ASP A 378 16.79 10.41 23.36
N ALA A 379 15.79 9.58 23.08
CA ALA A 379 14.93 8.98 24.11
C ALA A 379 15.72 8.03 25.03
N LEU A 380 16.68 7.28 24.50
CA LEU A 380 17.52 6.39 25.31
C LEU A 380 18.56 7.12 26.15
N LYS A 381 19.01 8.31 25.71
CA LYS A 381 19.96 9.18 26.45
C LYS A 381 19.33 9.95 27.60
N LYS A 382 18.07 10.37 27.45
CA LYS A 382 17.32 11.04 28.52
C LYS A 382 17.01 10.02 29.62
N ARG A 383 17.95 9.81 30.54
CA ARG A 383 17.67 9.15 31.82
C ARG A 383 16.66 10.03 32.55
N GLY A 384 15.44 9.51 32.73
CA GLY A 384 14.51 9.98 33.75
C GLY A 384 15.09 9.69 35.13
#